data_AF-A0A6A5KDG8-F1
#
_entry.id   AF-A0A6A5KDG8-F1
#
_cell.length_a   1.000
_cell.length_b   1.000
_cell.length_c   1.000
_cell.angle_alpha   90.00
_cell.angle_beta   90.00
_cell.angle_gamma   90.00
#
_symmetry.space_group_name_H-M   'P 1'
#
loop_
_entity.id
_entity.type
_entity.pdbx_description
1 polymer ?
#
loop_
_entity_poly.entity_id
_entity_poly.type
_entity_poly.pdbx_seq_one_letter_code
_entity_poly.pdbx_strand_id
1 'polypeptide(L)'
;PDQCAICLNDLAQEPPVGTRRPLTEAEKRFLQGTSPITNILDLYKGNKENHTPTPPIANYDTMAEPGLRLSGCGHAFGATCIKEWFKTRSTCPMCRVEQFVDWETKPG
;
A
#
# COMPACT_ATOMS: atom_id res chain seq x y z
N PRO A 1 -14.18 -2.61 6.50
CA PRO A 1 -13.19 -2.31 7.55
C PRO A 1 -11.86 -2.09 6.86
N ASP A 2 -11.25 -0.94 7.11
CA ASP A 2 -10.02 -0.52 6.45
C ASP A 2 -8.78 -0.85 7.32
N GLN A 3 -9.01 -1.60 8.40
CA GLN A 3 -8.03 -2.01 9.40
C GLN A 3 -8.10 -3.51 9.62
N CYS A 4 -6.96 -4.11 9.97
CA CYS A 4 -6.82 -5.51 10.31
C CYS A 4 -7.54 -5.81 11.64
N ALA A 5 -8.50 -6.73 11.65
CA ALA A 5 -9.21 -7.07 12.90
C ALA A 5 -8.38 -7.92 13.90
N ILE A 6 -7.14 -8.31 13.56
CA ILE A 6 -6.22 -9.02 14.48
C ILE A 6 -5.25 -8.03 15.15
N CYS A 7 -4.58 -7.18 14.37
CA CYS A 7 -3.52 -6.30 14.86
C CYS A 7 -3.89 -4.81 14.86
N LEU A 8 -5.06 -4.45 14.32
CA LEU A 8 -5.60 -3.09 14.21
C LEU A 8 -4.80 -2.12 13.32
N ASN A 9 -3.77 -2.60 12.62
CA ASN A 9 -3.06 -1.80 11.62
C ASN A 9 -3.92 -1.55 10.38
N ASP A 10 -3.70 -0.42 9.73
CA ASP A 10 -4.34 -0.06 8.47
C ASP A 10 -3.95 -1.05 7.37
N LEU A 11 -4.96 -1.48 6.60
CA LEU A 11 -4.76 -2.33 5.43
C LEU A 11 -4.45 -1.45 4.23
N ALA A 12 -3.51 -1.87 3.40
CA ALA A 12 -3.24 -1.19 2.14
C ALA A 12 -4.53 -1.16 1.31
N GLN A 13 -5.05 0.03 1.06
CA GLN A 13 -6.12 0.22 0.10
C GLN A 13 -5.48 0.19 -1.29
N GLU A 14 -6.06 -0.56 -2.22
CA GLU A 14 -5.66 -0.40 -3.61
C GLU A 14 -5.87 1.07 -3.99
N PRO A 15 -4.87 1.77 -4.54
CA PRO A 15 -5.08 3.12 -5.00
C PRO A 15 -6.25 3.07 -6.00
N PRO A 16 -7.26 3.94 -5.87
CA PRO A 16 -8.47 3.85 -6.67
C PRO A 16 -8.10 3.76 -8.14
N VAL A 17 -8.44 2.64 -8.78
CA VAL A 17 -8.10 2.39 -10.18
C VAL A 17 -8.80 3.48 -10.98
N GLY A 18 -8.01 4.40 -11.56
CA GLY A 18 -8.54 5.46 -12.42
C GLY A 18 -8.41 6.90 -11.93
N THR A 19 -7.79 7.22 -10.78
CA THR A 19 -7.55 8.63 -10.40
C THR A 19 -6.24 9.21 -10.94
N ARG A 20 -5.57 8.54 -11.89
CA ARG A 20 -4.45 9.16 -12.59
C ARG A 20 -4.98 10.32 -13.44
N ARG A 21 -4.98 11.51 -12.84
CA ARG A 21 -5.26 12.75 -13.55
C ARG A 21 -4.31 12.86 -14.74
N PRO A 22 -4.75 13.45 -15.87
CA PRO A 22 -3.84 13.80 -16.94
C PRO A 22 -2.67 14.59 -16.37
N LEU A 23 -1.45 14.21 -16.75
CA LEU A 23 -0.25 14.92 -16.32
C LEU A 23 -0.35 16.38 -16.79
N THR A 24 -0.23 17.33 -15.87
CA THR A 24 -0.22 18.76 -16.21
C THR A 24 1.01 19.10 -17.05
N GLU A 25 0.96 20.22 -17.77
CA GLU A 25 2.08 20.66 -18.60
C GLU A 25 3.34 20.93 -17.76
N ALA A 26 3.17 21.41 -16.52
CA ALA A 26 4.27 21.59 -15.58
C ALA A 26 4.93 20.26 -15.18
N GLU A 27 4.12 19.25 -14.87
CA GLU A 27 4.59 17.90 -14.53
C GLU A 27 5.27 17.20 -15.72
N LYS A 28 4.75 17.38 -16.94
CA LYS A 28 5.40 16.88 -18.17
C LYS A 28 6.79 17.50 -18.37
N ARG A 29 6.91 18.82 -18.22
CA ARG A 29 8.17 19.55 -18.39
C ARG A 29 9.23 19.15 -17.36
N PHE A 30 8.80 18.85 -16.14
CA PHE A 30 9.66 18.35 -15.08
C PHE A 30 10.23 16.96 -15.41
N LEU A 31 9.38 16.02 -15.86
CA LEU A 31 9.83 14.68 -16.29
C LEU A 31 10.75 14.72 -17.52
N GLN A 32 10.56 15.71 -18.39
CA GLN A 32 11.40 15.94 -19.57
C GLN A 32 12.73 16.64 -19.23
N GLY A 33 13.02 16.87 -17.95
CA GLY A 33 14.29 17.48 -17.52
C GLY A 33 14.46 18.94 -17.92
N THR A 34 13.40 19.61 -18.38
CA THR A 34 13.43 21.04 -18.77
C THR A 34 13.20 21.98 -17.59
N SER A 35 13.70 21.58 -16.41
CA SER A 35 13.68 22.45 -15.26
C SER A 35 14.57 23.67 -15.54
N PRO A 36 14.11 24.91 -15.28
CA PRO A 36 14.98 26.09 -15.35
C PRO A 36 16.12 26.06 -14.32
N ILE A 37 16.16 25.04 -13.46
CA ILE A 37 17.22 24.80 -12.50
C ILE A 37 18.44 24.26 -13.28
N THR A 38 19.26 25.18 -13.76
CA THR A 38 20.51 24.90 -14.46
C THR A 38 21.65 24.49 -13.52
N ASN A 39 21.47 24.64 -12.20
CA ASN A 39 22.50 24.37 -11.21
C ASN A 39 21.97 23.52 -10.06
N ILE A 40 22.55 22.34 -9.88
CA ILE A 40 22.21 21.41 -8.80
C ILE A 40 22.46 22.03 -7.41
N LEU A 41 23.39 23.00 -7.28
CA LEU A 41 23.63 23.68 -6.00
C LEU A 41 22.44 24.52 -5.50
N ASP A 42 21.55 24.98 -6.38
CA ASP A 42 20.40 25.80 -5.98
C ASP A 42 19.29 24.96 -5.31
N LEU A 43 19.27 23.65 -5.56
CA LEU A 43 18.42 22.70 -4.82
C LEU A 43 18.89 22.52 -3.37
N TYR A 44 20.19 22.67 -3.11
CA TYR A 44 20.79 22.45 -1.79
C TYR A 44 20.77 23.69 -0.90
N LYS A 45 20.66 24.90 -1.46
CA LYS A 45 20.66 26.16 -0.69
C LYS A 45 19.29 26.54 -0.11
N GLY A 46 18.25 25.80 -0.43
CA GLY A 46 16.86 26.10 -0.05
C GLY A 46 16.38 25.58 1.32
N ASN A 47 17.17 24.79 2.06
CA ASN A 47 16.69 24.18 3.31
C ASN A 47 17.57 24.54 4.52
N LYS A 48 17.24 25.65 5.19
CA LYS A 48 17.79 26.03 6.51
C LYS A 48 16.76 25.80 7.62
N GLU A 49 16.05 24.69 7.58
CA GLU A 49 15.25 24.21 8.70
C GLU A 49 15.60 22.74 8.97
N ASN A 50 15.67 22.41 10.25
CA ASN A 50 16.32 21.24 10.83
C ASN A 50 15.57 19.92 10.54
N HIS A 51 15.40 19.57 9.28
CA HIS A 51 14.85 18.30 8.86
C HIS A 51 15.99 17.44 8.33
N THR A 52 16.24 16.35 9.06
CA THR A 52 17.04 15.21 8.63
C THR A 52 16.79 14.95 7.15
N PRO A 53 17.84 14.86 6.30
CA PRO A 53 17.66 14.60 4.88
C PRO A 53 17.07 13.20 4.69
N THR A 54 15.76 13.14 4.50
CA THR A 54 15.09 11.97 3.94
C THR A 54 15.58 11.79 2.50
N PRO A 55 16.00 10.58 2.10
CA PRO A 55 16.44 10.32 0.73
C PRO A 55 15.31 10.64 -0.27
N PRO A 56 15.63 11.22 -1.44
CA PRO A 56 14.63 11.50 -2.45
C PRO A 56 14.19 10.18 -3.06
N ILE A 57 12.89 9.89 -2.98
CA ILE A 57 12.23 8.71 -3.54
C ILE A 57 12.43 7.42 -2.71
N ALA A 58 11.93 7.44 -1.47
CA ALA A 58 11.12 6.32 -1.02
C ALA A 58 9.75 6.91 -0.67
N ASN A 59 8.76 6.67 -1.51
CA ASN A 59 7.37 6.82 -1.10
C ASN A 59 7.24 5.93 0.13
N TYR A 60 7.10 6.52 1.32
CA TYR A 60 7.10 5.79 2.60
C TYR A 60 5.80 4.99 2.81
N ASP A 61 5.01 4.80 1.76
CA ASP A 61 3.78 4.00 1.74
C ASP A 61 4.03 2.50 1.95
N THR A 62 5.25 2.11 2.35
CA THR A 62 5.64 0.73 2.63
C THR A 62 5.27 0.25 4.03
N MET A 63 4.34 0.92 4.74
CA MET A 63 3.93 0.49 6.09
C MET A 63 2.56 -0.19 6.14
N ALA A 64 1.76 -0.10 5.07
CA ALA A 64 0.45 -0.75 5.02
C ALA A 64 0.57 -2.16 4.42
N GLU A 65 0.14 -3.17 5.17
CA GLU A 65 0.13 -4.56 4.72
C GLU A 65 -1.09 -4.81 3.80
N PRO A 66 -0.97 -5.59 2.71
CA PRO A 66 -2.13 -5.94 1.88
C PRO A 66 -3.21 -6.64 2.71
N GLY A 67 -4.45 -6.15 2.59
CA GLY A 67 -5.62 -6.76 3.19
C GLY A 67 -6.12 -7.96 2.40
N LEU A 68 -6.34 -9.08 3.07
CA LEU A 68 -7.04 -10.25 2.53
C LEU A 68 -8.46 -10.30 3.10
N ARG A 69 -9.45 -10.47 2.23
CA ARG A 69 -10.85 -10.64 2.62
C ARG A 69 -11.28 -12.10 2.45
N LEU A 70 -11.83 -12.67 3.51
CA LEU A 70 -12.29 -14.05 3.55
C LEU A 70 -13.61 -14.20 2.76
N SER A 71 -13.69 -15.15 1.83
CA SER A 71 -14.87 -15.36 0.98
C SER A 71 -16.09 -15.87 1.76
N GLY A 72 -15.89 -16.71 2.77
CA GLY A 72 -16.99 -17.34 3.53
C GLY A 72 -17.72 -16.39 4.49
N CYS A 73 -17.13 -15.24 4.83
CA CYS A 73 -17.75 -14.31 5.79
C CYS A 73 -17.50 -12.82 5.51
N GLY A 74 -16.68 -12.46 4.52
CA GLY A 74 -16.40 -11.08 4.13
C GLY A 74 -15.52 -10.27 5.10
N HIS A 75 -14.97 -10.89 6.15
CA HIS A 75 -14.06 -10.20 7.09
C HIS A 75 -12.67 -10.01 6.48
N ALA A 76 -12.06 -8.85 6.75
CA ALA A 76 -10.76 -8.47 6.21
C ALA A 76 -9.67 -8.43 7.30
N PHE A 77 -8.47 -8.87 6.93
CA PHE A 77 -7.31 -8.99 7.81
C PHE A 77 -6.04 -8.70 7.02
N GLY A 78 -4.95 -8.36 7.70
CA GLY A 78 -3.63 -8.34 7.06
C GLY A 78 -3.27 -9.73 6.56
N ALA A 79 -2.73 -9.82 5.35
CA ALA A 79 -2.28 -11.07 4.74
C ALA A 79 -1.33 -11.90 5.62
N THR A 80 -0.39 -11.28 6.33
CA THR A 80 0.52 -11.93 7.29
C THR A 80 -0.27 -12.40 8.51
N CYS A 81 -1.08 -11.53 9.10
CA CYS A 81 -1.85 -11.84 10.31
C CYS A 81 -2.76 -13.04 10.10
N ILE A 82 -3.47 -13.08 8.98
CA ILE A 82 -4.40 -14.17 8.69
C ILE A 82 -3.70 -15.46 8.28
N LYS A 83 -2.54 -15.39 7.62
CA LYS A 83 -1.69 -16.57 7.33
C LYS A 83 -1.19 -17.21 8.63
N GLU A 84 -0.70 -16.43 9.58
CA GLU A 84 -0.25 -16.95 10.88
C GLU A 84 -1.41 -17.61 11.64
N TRP A 85 -2.60 -17.02 11.60
CA TRP A 85 -3.79 -17.62 12.19
C TRP A 85 -4.10 -19.00 11.59
N PHE A 86 -4.09 -19.10 10.26
CA PHE A 86 -4.40 -20.34 9.53
C PHE A 86 -3.38 -21.47 9.74
N LYS A 87 -2.18 -21.19 10.27
CA LYS A 87 -1.25 -22.26 10.69
C LYS A 87 -1.80 -23.11 11.84
N THR A 88 -2.71 -22.55 12.65
CA THR A 88 -3.25 -23.23 13.85
C THR A 88 -4.75 -23.47 13.79
N ARG A 89 -5.51 -22.67 13.03
CA ARG A 89 -6.98 -22.70 13.00
C ARG A 89 -7.50 -22.45 11.61
N SER A 90 -8.45 -23.25 11.12
CA SER A 90 -9.10 -23.10 9.80
C SER A 90 -10.32 -22.17 9.78
N THR A 91 -10.55 -21.41 10.85
CA THR A 91 -11.77 -20.60 11.04
C THR A 91 -11.50 -19.12 11.03
N CYS A 92 -12.50 -18.30 10.69
CA CYS A 92 -12.38 -16.86 10.79
C CYS A 92 -12.16 -16.41 12.26
N PRO A 93 -11.17 -15.55 12.57
CA PRO A 93 -10.95 -15.03 13.93
C PRO A 93 -12.16 -14.29 14.52
N MET A 94 -12.98 -13.66 13.67
CA MET A 94 -14.10 -12.81 14.08
C MET A 94 -15.39 -13.60 14.31
N CYS A 95 -15.78 -14.44 13.35
CA CYS A 95 -17.08 -15.12 13.38
C CYS A 95 -16.98 -16.65 13.45
N ARG A 96 -15.77 -17.21 13.44
CA ARG A 96 -15.50 -18.66 13.50
C ARG A 96 -16.06 -19.49 12.34
N VAL A 97 -16.55 -18.86 11.28
CA VAL A 97 -16.94 -19.55 10.03
C VAL A 97 -15.70 -20.19 9.40
N GLU A 98 -15.81 -21.46 9.02
CA GLU A 98 -14.75 -22.19 8.32
C GLU A 98 -14.47 -21.58 6.94
N GLN A 99 -13.19 -21.48 6.59
CA GLN A 99 -12.76 -20.94 5.30
C GLN A 99 -12.31 -22.09 4.41
N PHE A 100 -13.19 -22.54 3.53
CA PHE A 100 -12.82 -23.46 2.46
C PHE A 100 -12.08 -22.65 1.39
N VAL A 101 -10.77 -22.89 1.27
CA VAL A 101 -10.00 -22.44 0.12
C VAL A 101 -10.21 -23.47 -0.98
N ASP A 102 -11.06 -23.16 -1.94
CA ASP A 102 -11.21 -23.94 -3.16
C ASP A 102 -9.93 -23.71 -4.00
N TRP A 103 -8.89 -24.51 -3.75
CA TRP A 103 -7.62 -24.46 -4.48
C TRP A 103 -7.77 -24.94 -5.95
N GLU A 104 -8.94 -25.44 -6.33
CA GLU A 104 -9.19 -26.05 -7.63
C GLU A 104 -9.96 -25.10 -8.56
N THR A 105 -9.25 -24.12 -9.11
CA THR A 105 -9.60 -23.62 -10.45
C THR A 105 -8.33 -23.36 -11.23
N LYS A 106 -7.72 -24.47 -11.70
CA LYS A 106 -6.77 -24.38 -12.81
C LYS A 106 -7.54 -23.85 -14.03
N PRO A 107 -7.07 -22.80 -14.73
CA PRO A 107 -7.53 -22.58 -16.09
C PRO A 107 -6.97 -23.73 -16.96
N GLY A 108 -7.89 -24.45 -17.61
CA GLY A 108 -7.56 -25.36 -18.71
C GLY A 108 -7.36 -24.62 -20.03
#